data_AF-A0A7X8JGP9-F1
#
_entry.id   AF-A0A7X8JGP9-F1
#
_cell.length_a   1.000
_cell.length_b   1.000
_cell.length_c   1.000
_cell.angle_alpha   90.00
_cell.angle_beta   90.00
_cell.angle_gamma   90.00
#
_symmetry.space_group_name_H-M   'P 1'
#
loop_
_entity.id
_entity.type
_entity.pdbx_description
1 polymer ?
#
loop_
_entity_poly.entity_id
_entity_poly.type
_entity_poly.pdbx_seq_one_letter_code
_entity_poly.pdbx_strand_id
1 'polypeptide(L)'
;MRKRTIRLISISITLVLTFLIASSGTFAASKPVLRKGMSGSAVKTLQLNLKKLGFFTASATGYFGDITVAAVKKFQRKYKIPATGVVATLTHSKLDSLLKPKPKPVPQKPKPNGLQVGNSGDLVTQLQSDLAVLGYMKVEPTGEFGPLTENALMQFQKKYGIEQHGVADTVTLEMIRRLLEQDEVSSRGGGERKSSVQVEISPMYEVKKEWVNAVPQIPYIDGVRKYQGVVFHYTDNPGDNARIEANYVKDNWQNAFVHEFIDANEIIQVADPDYKAWGAGKYANDKFIHLELCDARTQREFDISYSKIIRRTAEYLYMNQLGVSPARADGTGTLWAHIDVSRYLGGTNHSDPIDYLAKWGKKWSDVIDDVTEQYIAIASTGSPEKIIPEEIMAEGIIP
;
A
#
# COMPACT_ATOMS: atom_id res chain seq x y z
N MET A 1 -80.93 30.70 4.57
CA MET A 1 -81.27 29.28 4.28
C MET A 1 -80.40 28.38 5.17
N ARG A 2 -80.86 27.27 5.78
CA ARG A 2 -81.02 25.90 5.20
C ARG A 2 -79.80 25.48 4.34
N LYS A 3 -79.11 24.35 4.59
CA LYS A 3 -79.45 23.13 5.39
C LYS A 3 -78.27 22.63 6.26
N ARG A 4 -78.55 21.70 7.18
CA ARG A 4 -77.60 20.67 7.69
C ARG A 4 -77.26 19.71 6.51
N THR A 5 -76.30 18.79 6.49
CA THR A 5 -75.58 17.97 7.50
C THR A 5 -74.24 17.53 6.79
N ILE A 6 -73.35 16.60 7.18
CA ILE A 6 -73.25 15.51 8.17
C ILE A 6 -71.78 15.30 8.59
N ARG A 7 -71.44 14.28 9.40
CA ARG A 7 -70.04 13.82 9.62
C ARG A 7 -69.71 12.62 8.72
N LEU A 8 -68.48 12.58 8.19
CA LEU A 8 -67.81 11.33 7.80
C LEU A 8 -66.35 11.39 8.28
N ILE A 9 -65.91 10.33 8.96
CA ILE A 9 -64.52 10.11 9.36
C ILE A 9 -63.94 9.10 8.38
N SER A 10 -62.91 9.49 7.64
CA SER A 10 -62.12 8.58 6.80
C SER A 10 -60.64 8.75 7.15
N ILE A 11 -60.00 7.66 7.56
CA ILE A 11 -58.56 7.60 7.86
C ILE A 11 -57.81 7.42 6.53
N SER A 12 -56.85 8.30 6.24
CA SER A 12 -55.82 8.07 5.20
C SER A 12 -54.50 8.77 5.53
N ILE A 13 -53.62 8.01 6.18
CA ILE A 13 -52.17 7.90 5.95
C ILE A 13 -51.39 9.19 5.62
N THR A 14 -50.48 9.55 6.53
CA THR A 14 -49.44 10.56 6.37
C THR A 14 -48.46 10.22 5.24
N LEU A 15 -48.06 11.23 4.44
CA LEU A 15 -46.87 11.16 3.59
C LEU A 15 -46.06 12.46 3.74
N VAL A 16 -44.99 12.43 4.54
CA VAL A 16 -44.02 13.53 4.62
C VAL A 16 -42.99 13.35 3.50
N LEU A 17 -42.93 14.31 2.58
CA LEU A 17 -42.04 14.27 1.42
C LEU A 17 -40.62 14.71 1.81
N THR A 18 -39.77 13.78 2.21
CA THR A 18 -38.35 14.04 2.47
C THR A 18 -37.56 14.17 1.17
N PHE A 19 -36.79 15.25 1.04
CA PHE A 19 -35.96 15.57 -0.12
C PHE A 19 -34.85 14.53 -0.32
N LEU A 20 -34.84 13.85 -1.46
CA LEU A 20 -33.93 12.72 -1.73
C LEU A 20 -33.02 13.07 -2.91
N ILE A 21 -31.82 13.58 -2.62
CA ILE A 21 -30.82 13.90 -3.64
C ILE A 21 -30.25 12.58 -4.19
N ALA A 22 -30.33 12.41 -5.51
CA ALA A 22 -29.89 11.19 -6.18
C ALA A 22 -28.35 11.15 -6.29
N SER A 23 -27.69 10.49 -5.34
CA SER A 23 -26.33 10.02 -5.53
C SER A 23 -26.36 8.70 -6.33
N SER A 24 -26.09 8.78 -7.63
CA SER A 24 -25.94 7.61 -8.52
C SER A 24 -24.59 6.92 -8.34
N GLY A 25 -24.15 6.74 -7.09
CA GLY A 25 -22.97 5.95 -6.76
C GLY A 25 -23.21 4.49 -7.13
N THR A 26 -22.38 3.96 -8.02
CA THR A 26 -22.37 2.54 -8.40
C THR A 26 -21.78 1.69 -7.29
N PHE A 27 -22.56 1.48 -6.22
CA PHE A 27 -22.29 0.46 -5.20
C PHE A 27 -21.89 -0.85 -5.89
N ALA A 28 -20.70 -1.38 -5.55
CA ALA A 28 -20.30 -2.72 -5.93
C ALA A 28 -21.29 -3.72 -5.32
N ALA A 29 -22.31 -4.10 -6.11
CA ALA A 29 -23.56 -4.61 -5.57
C ALA A 29 -23.35 -5.85 -4.69
N SER A 30 -23.73 -5.74 -3.41
CA SER A 30 -23.67 -6.85 -2.46
C SER A 30 -24.41 -8.05 -3.04
N LYS A 31 -23.69 -9.16 -3.30
CA LYS A 31 -24.23 -10.31 -4.03
C LYS A 31 -25.60 -10.71 -3.48
N PRO A 32 -26.64 -10.81 -4.33
CA PRO A 32 -28.03 -10.85 -3.90
C PRO A 32 -28.28 -12.02 -2.95
N VAL A 33 -29.14 -11.81 -1.95
CA VAL A 33 -29.51 -12.84 -0.97
C VAL A 33 -30.40 -13.88 -1.65
N LEU A 34 -29.85 -15.07 -1.93
CA LEU A 34 -30.57 -16.14 -2.62
C LEU A 34 -31.27 -17.07 -1.63
N ARG A 35 -32.57 -17.30 -1.81
CA ARG A 35 -33.44 -18.09 -0.93
C ARG A 35 -34.47 -18.92 -1.72
N LYS A 36 -35.15 -19.86 -1.03
CA LYS A 36 -36.17 -20.73 -1.62
C LYS A 36 -37.20 -19.93 -2.43
N GLY A 37 -37.59 -20.45 -3.59
CA GLY A 37 -38.57 -19.83 -4.49
C GLY A 37 -37.99 -18.85 -5.52
N MET A 38 -36.72 -18.41 -5.37
CA MET A 38 -36.09 -17.54 -6.36
C MET A 38 -35.68 -18.29 -7.63
N SER A 39 -35.74 -17.60 -8.77
CA SER A 39 -35.28 -18.09 -10.07
C SER A 39 -34.27 -17.12 -10.70
N GLY A 40 -33.39 -17.61 -11.57
CA GLY A 40 -32.57 -16.79 -12.45
C GLY A 40 -31.10 -17.20 -12.56
N SER A 41 -30.32 -16.39 -13.29
CA SER A 41 -28.89 -16.62 -13.54
C SER A 41 -28.07 -16.75 -12.26
N ALA A 42 -28.28 -15.89 -11.27
CA ALA A 42 -27.59 -15.96 -9.97
C ALA A 42 -27.82 -17.28 -9.23
N VAL A 43 -29.04 -17.84 -9.31
CA VAL A 43 -29.38 -19.15 -8.74
C VAL A 43 -28.74 -20.29 -9.54
N LYS A 44 -28.68 -20.17 -10.88
CA LYS A 44 -28.00 -21.13 -11.75
C LYS A 44 -26.49 -21.17 -11.47
N THR A 45 -25.86 -20.00 -11.31
CA THR A 45 -24.45 -19.86 -10.91
C THR A 45 -24.22 -20.46 -9.52
N LEU A 46 -25.09 -20.21 -8.53
CA LEU A 46 -25.03 -20.85 -7.21
C LEU A 46 -25.06 -22.39 -7.32
N GLN A 47 -25.98 -22.95 -8.13
CA GLN A 47 -26.10 -24.40 -8.32
C GLN A 47 -24.86 -25.00 -9.01
N LEU A 48 -24.32 -24.34 -10.03
CA LEU A 48 -23.08 -24.75 -10.70
C LEU A 48 -21.88 -24.69 -9.74
N ASN A 49 -21.79 -23.63 -8.93
CA ASN A 49 -20.76 -23.45 -7.92
C ASN A 49 -20.83 -24.54 -6.83
N LEU A 50 -22.00 -24.82 -6.29
CA LEU A 50 -22.22 -25.91 -5.34
C LEU A 50 -21.96 -27.28 -5.98
N LYS A 51 -22.21 -27.46 -7.29
CA LYS A 51 -21.92 -28.71 -8.01
C LYS A 51 -20.42 -28.93 -8.21
N LYS A 52 -19.69 -27.89 -8.63
CA LYS A 52 -18.21 -27.88 -8.71
C LYS A 52 -17.54 -28.18 -7.36
N LEU A 53 -18.20 -27.85 -6.25
CA LEU A 53 -17.73 -28.13 -4.89
C LEU A 53 -18.29 -29.43 -4.26
N GLY A 54 -19.07 -30.25 -4.97
CA GLY A 54 -19.59 -31.54 -4.46
C GLY A 54 -20.80 -31.46 -3.50
N PHE A 55 -21.49 -30.31 -3.46
CA PHE A 55 -22.66 -30.08 -2.60
C PHE A 55 -24.01 -30.22 -3.32
N PHE A 56 -24.05 -30.05 -4.64
CA PHE A 56 -25.28 -30.11 -5.45
C PHE A 56 -25.11 -31.12 -6.61
N THR A 57 -25.90 -32.19 -6.63
CA THR A 57 -25.78 -33.29 -7.61
C THR A 57 -26.66 -33.10 -8.84
N ALA A 58 -27.84 -32.48 -8.69
CA ALA A 58 -28.83 -32.29 -9.75
C ALA A 58 -28.37 -31.36 -10.89
N SER A 59 -29.23 -31.18 -11.90
CA SER A 59 -29.03 -30.18 -12.95
C SER A 59 -29.22 -28.76 -12.42
N ALA A 60 -28.40 -27.82 -12.86
CA ALA A 60 -28.52 -26.41 -12.50
C ALA A 60 -29.65 -25.74 -13.30
N THR A 61 -30.88 -25.91 -12.82
CA THR A 61 -32.11 -25.40 -13.45
C THR A 61 -32.22 -23.87 -13.39
N GLY A 62 -31.52 -23.23 -12.47
CA GLY A 62 -31.74 -21.83 -12.12
C GLY A 62 -32.91 -21.57 -11.17
N TYR A 63 -33.53 -22.62 -10.60
CA TYR A 63 -34.61 -22.49 -9.60
C TYR A 63 -34.16 -22.94 -8.19
N PHE A 64 -34.45 -22.12 -7.18
CA PHE A 64 -34.11 -22.37 -5.78
C PHE A 64 -35.21 -23.23 -5.11
N GLY A 65 -35.38 -24.45 -5.60
CA GLY A 65 -36.22 -25.47 -4.95
C GLY A 65 -35.53 -26.14 -3.75
N ASP A 66 -36.19 -27.11 -3.12
CA ASP A 66 -35.71 -27.77 -1.90
C ASP A 66 -34.38 -28.51 -2.07
N ILE A 67 -34.08 -29.02 -3.27
CA ILE A 67 -32.75 -29.60 -3.59
C ILE A 67 -31.64 -28.55 -3.42
N THR A 68 -31.89 -27.31 -3.84
CA THR A 68 -30.97 -26.17 -3.68
C THR A 68 -30.85 -25.77 -2.20
N VAL A 69 -31.96 -25.75 -1.45
CA VAL A 69 -31.95 -25.52 0.00
C VAL A 69 -31.12 -26.58 0.73
N ALA A 70 -31.31 -27.86 0.41
CA ALA A 70 -30.57 -28.97 1.00
C ALA A 70 -29.06 -28.88 0.73
N ALA A 71 -28.67 -28.55 -0.51
CA ALA A 71 -27.28 -28.35 -0.90
C ALA A 71 -26.64 -27.15 -0.18
N VAL A 72 -27.34 -26.01 -0.09
CA VAL A 72 -26.86 -24.84 0.67
C VAL A 72 -26.71 -25.17 2.16
N LYS A 73 -27.66 -25.87 2.77
CA LYS A 73 -27.54 -26.32 4.18
C LYS A 73 -26.39 -27.33 4.37
N LYS A 74 -26.13 -28.22 3.41
CA LYS A 74 -24.98 -29.15 3.42
C LYS A 74 -23.65 -28.38 3.35
N PHE A 75 -23.55 -27.38 2.47
CA PHE A 75 -22.40 -26.49 2.33
C PHE A 75 -22.15 -25.69 3.62
N GLN A 76 -23.19 -25.02 4.14
CA GLN A 76 -23.11 -24.20 5.35
C GLN A 76 -22.61 -25.04 6.54
N ARG A 77 -23.20 -26.22 6.80
CA ARG A 77 -22.72 -27.15 7.85
C ARG A 77 -21.24 -27.54 7.68
N LYS A 78 -20.81 -27.93 6.48
CA LYS A 78 -19.42 -28.36 6.23
C LYS A 78 -18.39 -27.27 6.50
N TYR A 79 -18.75 -26.00 6.33
CA TYR A 79 -17.88 -24.85 6.58
C TYR A 79 -18.22 -24.05 7.85
N LYS A 80 -18.97 -24.66 8.79
CA LYS A 80 -19.35 -24.06 10.09
C LYS A 80 -20.13 -22.73 10.00
N ILE A 81 -20.84 -22.51 8.89
CA ILE A 81 -21.75 -21.37 8.70
C ILE A 81 -23.15 -21.78 9.22
N PRO A 82 -23.94 -20.88 9.85
CA PRO A 82 -25.32 -21.16 10.23
C PRO A 82 -26.14 -21.73 9.06
N ALA A 83 -26.72 -22.92 9.26
CA ALA A 83 -27.34 -23.74 8.20
C ALA A 83 -28.77 -23.30 7.85
N THR A 84 -28.95 -22.01 7.56
CA THR A 84 -30.24 -21.38 7.26
C THR A 84 -30.86 -21.89 5.95
N GLY A 85 -30.04 -22.29 4.97
CA GLY A 85 -30.47 -22.57 3.60
C GLY A 85 -30.63 -21.31 2.74
N VAL A 86 -30.26 -20.13 3.28
CA VAL A 86 -30.24 -18.84 2.59
C VAL A 86 -28.79 -18.45 2.31
N VAL A 87 -28.49 -18.06 1.08
CA VAL A 87 -27.16 -17.61 0.66
C VAL A 87 -27.07 -16.09 0.82
N ALA A 88 -26.58 -15.68 1.99
CA ALA A 88 -26.17 -14.30 2.29
C ALA A 88 -24.63 -14.18 2.34
N THR A 89 -24.11 -13.01 2.69
CA THR A 89 -22.69 -12.61 2.63
C THR A 89 -21.70 -13.72 3.01
N LEU A 90 -21.77 -14.28 4.23
CA LEU A 90 -20.83 -15.33 4.68
C LEU A 90 -20.82 -16.58 3.77
N THR A 91 -21.97 -16.93 3.17
CA THR A 91 -22.07 -18.07 2.25
C THR A 91 -21.51 -17.73 0.87
N HIS A 92 -21.75 -16.51 0.36
CA HIS A 92 -21.12 -16.01 -0.88
C HIS A 92 -19.59 -15.94 -0.73
N SER A 93 -19.08 -15.27 0.31
CA SER A 93 -17.65 -15.14 0.58
C SER A 93 -16.95 -16.51 0.70
N LYS A 94 -17.62 -17.51 1.30
CA LYS A 94 -17.03 -18.85 1.40
C LYS A 94 -17.10 -19.64 0.10
N LEU A 95 -18.16 -19.48 -0.71
CA LEU A 95 -18.22 -20.04 -2.07
C LEU A 95 -17.08 -19.47 -2.92
N ASP A 96 -16.93 -18.15 -2.96
CA ASP A 96 -15.89 -17.47 -3.71
C ASP A 96 -14.48 -17.91 -3.25
N SER A 97 -14.24 -17.96 -1.93
CA SER A 97 -12.98 -18.45 -1.33
C SER A 97 -12.58 -19.86 -1.78
N LEU A 98 -13.54 -20.73 -2.11
CA LEU A 98 -13.30 -22.11 -2.53
C LEU A 98 -13.28 -22.28 -4.06
N LEU A 99 -13.66 -21.23 -4.80
CA LEU A 99 -13.80 -21.23 -6.26
C LEU A 99 -12.77 -20.36 -6.97
N LYS A 100 -12.09 -19.46 -6.23
CA LYS A 100 -10.79 -18.90 -6.63
C LYS A 100 -9.90 -20.03 -7.15
N PRO A 101 -9.26 -19.89 -8.32
CA PRO A 101 -8.22 -20.82 -8.75
C PRO A 101 -7.16 -20.95 -7.64
N LYS A 102 -6.54 -22.13 -7.51
CA LYS A 102 -5.22 -22.17 -6.85
C LYS A 102 -4.32 -21.18 -7.59
N PRO A 103 -3.49 -20.37 -6.90
CA PRO A 103 -2.47 -19.59 -7.56
C PRO A 103 -1.67 -20.50 -8.50
N LYS A 104 -1.38 -20.04 -9.71
CA LYS A 104 -0.18 -20.52 -10.42
C LYS A 104 1.01 -20.27 -9.48
N PRO A 105 2.11 -21.04 -9.57
CA PRO A 105 3.36 -20.64 -8.93
C PRO A 105 3.66 -19.20 -9.37
N VAL A 106 3.61 -18.28 -8.41
CA VAL A 106 4.19 -16.95 -8.61
C VAL A 106 5.69 -17.20 -8.80
N PRO A 107 6.37 -16.55 -9.77
CA PRO A 107 7.82 -16.56 -9.78
C PRO A 107 8.30 -16.19 -8.38
N GLN A 108 9.04 -17.09 -7.72
CA GLN A 108 9.61 -16.74 -6.44
C GLN A 108 10.53 -15.54 -6.69
N LYS A 109 10.41 -14.49 -5.86
CA LYS A 109 11.42 -13.43 -5.84
C LYS A 109 12.81 -14.08 -5.75
N PRO A 110 13.84 -13.53 -6.40
CA PRO A 110 15.21 -13.86 -6.04
C PRO A 110 15.36 -13.81 -4.51
N LYS A 111 16.13 -14.74 -3.93
CA LYS A 111 16.50 -14.59 -2.52
C LYS A 111 17.31 -13.28 -2.39
N PRO A 112 17.08 -12.47 -1.35
CA PRO A 112 17.95 -11.34 -1.04
C PRO A 112 19.41 -11.82 -0.96
N ASN A 113 20.33 -11.08 -1.57
CA ASN A 113 21.76 -11.34 -1.45
C ASN A 113 22.32 -10.55 -0.26
N GLY A 114 23.22 -11.15 0.51
CA GLY A 114 23.77 -10.57 1.74
C GLY A 114 24.08 -11.62 2.79
N LEU A 115 24.44 -11.18 4.00
CA LEU A 115 24.75 -12.08 5.11
C LEU A 115 23.46 -12.73 5.63
N GLN A 116 23.47 -14.06 5.77
CA GLN A 116 22.32 -14.89 6.14
C GLN A 116 22.74 -16.06 7.04
N VAL A 117 21.75 -16.81 7.55
CA VAL A 117 21.98 -17.96 8.44
C VAL A 117 22.95 -18.97 7.82
N GLY A 118 24.01 -19.29 8.56
CA GLY A 118 25.09 -20.18 8.12
C GLY A 118 26.33 -19.46 7.56
N ASN A 119 26.33 -18.13 7.42
CA ASN A 119 27.57 -17.37 7.22
C ASN A 119 28.34 -17.20 8.55
N SER A 120 29.65 -16.99 8.46
CA SER A 120 30.52 -16.71 9.61
C SER A 120 31.73 -15.86 9.21
N GLY A 121 32.42 -15.30 10.21
CA GLY A 121 33.62 -14.46 10.05
C GLY A 121 33.38 -12.97 10.36
N ASP A 122 34.41 -12.15 10.12
CA ASP A 122 34.49 -10.77 10.63
C ASP A 122 33.34 -9.85 10.19
N LEU A 123 32.80 -10.05 8.98
CA LEU A 123 31.61 -9.33 8.50
C LEU A 123 30.36 -9.62 9.33
N VAL A 124 30.22 -10.86 9.85
CA VAL A 124 29.15 -11.23 10.78
C VAL A 124 29.43 -10.66 12.17
N THR A 125 30.69 -10.67 12.63
CA THR A 125 31.10 -10.05 13.90
C THR A 125 30.79 -8.54 13.92
N GLN A 126 31.07 -7.84 12.82
CA GLN A 126 30.74 -6.42 12.66
C GLN A 126 29.22 -6.21 12.69
N LEU A 127 28.46 -6.95 11.86
CA LEU A 127 27.00 -6.87 11.83
C LEU A 127 26.34 -7.12 13.20
N GLN A 128 26.85 -8.08 13.97
CA GLN A 128 26.39 -8.36 15.33
C GLN A 128 26.72 -7.22 16.29
N SER A 129 27.88 -6.57 16.14
CA SER A 129 28.30 -5.39 16.90
C SER A 129 27.41 -4.19 16.58
N ASP A 130 27.15 -3.93 15.31
CA ASP A 130 26.29 -2.85 14.82
C ASP A 130 24.86 -2.99 15.35
N LEU A 131 24.30 -4.20 15.27
CA LEU A 131 22.99 -4.52 15.83
C LEU A 131 22.96 -4.45 17.37
N ALA A 132 24.09 -4.64 18.05
CA ALA A 132 24.19 -4.44 19.50
C ALA A 132 24.21 -2.96 19.88
N VAL A 133 24.96 -2.12 19.16
CA VAL A 133 24.94 -0.64 19.33
C VAL A 133 23.53 -0.08 19.10
N LEU A 134 22.84 -0.54 18.05
CA LEU A 134 21.44 -0.17 17.77
C LEU A 134 20.41 -0.85 18.70
N GLY A 135 20.85 -1.67 19.67
CA GLY A 135 20.02 -2.26 20.73
C GLY A 135 19.20 -3.50 20.36
N TYR A 136 19.39 -4.05 19.16
CA TYR A 136 18.72 -5.28 18.66
C TYR A 136 19.41 -6.57 19.12
N MET A 137 20.70 -6.50 19.47
CA MET A 137 21.44 -7.61 20.09
C MET A 137 21.89 -7.27 21.51
N LYS A 138 21.97 -8.30 22.37
CA LYS A 138 22.34 -8.23 23.80
C LYS A 138 23.24 -9.38 24.23
N VAL A 139 23.97 -9.93 23.26
CA VAL A 139 24.93 -11.02 23.41
C VAL A 139 26.21 -10.58 22.71
N GLU A 140 27.35 -11.04 23.18
CA GLU A 140 28.63 -10.76 22.53
C GLU A 140 28.62 -11.27 21.07
N PRO A 141 29.22 -10.54 20.12
CA PRO A 141 29.43 -11.01 18.76
C PRO A 141 30.16 -12.37 18.75
N THR A 142 29.54 -13.37 18.14
CA THR A 142 30.12 -14.72 17.97
C THR A 142 30.89 -14.88 16.67
N GLY A 143 30.63 -14.01 15.68
CA GLY A 143 31.07 -14.22 14.31
C GLY A 143 30.33 -15.35 13.60
N GLU A 144 29.27 -15.92 14.18
CA GLU A 144 28.42 -16.96 13.59
C GLU A 144 26.99 -16.46 13.37
N PHE A 145 26.51 -16.51 12.12
CA PHE A 145 25.16 -16.05 11.79
C PHE A 145 24.15 -17.16 12.11
N GLY A 146 23.72 -17.20 13.37
CA GLY A 146 22.66 -18.08 13.86
C GLY A 146 21.27 -17.39 13.91
N PRO A 147 20.23 -18.12 14.38
CA PRO A 147 18.85 -17.60 14.49
C PRO A 147 18.69 -16.35 15.38
N LEU A 148 19.68 -16.05 16.24
CA LEU A 148 19.68 -14.80 17.02
C LEU A 148 19.95 -13.57 16.16
N THR A 149 20.89 -13.65 15.22
CA THR A 149 21.20 -12.57 14.27
C THR A 149 20.07 -12.40 13.26
N GLU A 150 19.51 -13.51 12.75
CA GLU A 150 18.31 -13.50 11.89
C GLU A 150 17.12 -12.79 12.57
N ASN A 151 16.81 -13.14 13.82
CA ASN A 151 15.73 -12.52 14.58
C ASN A 151 15.99 -11.04 14.90
N ALA A 152 17.24 -10.65 15.21
CA ALA A 152 17.62 -9.25 15.39
C ALA A 152 17.41 -8.43 14.10
N LEU A 153 17.79 -8.99 12.94
CA LEU A 153 17.56 -8.39 11.63
C LEU A 153 16.07 -8.29 11.28
N MET A 154 15.28 -9.33 11.52
CA MET A 154 13.83 -9.26 11.29
C MET A 154 13.17 -8.18 12.16
N GLN A 155 13.61 -7.99 13.40
CA GLN A 155 13.14 -6.92 14.28
C GLN A 155 13.56 -5.52 13.79
N PHE A 156 14.81 -5.38 13.33
CA PHE A 156 15.34 -4.17 12.72
C PHE A 156 14.58 -3.79 11.44
N GLN A 157 14.48 -4.73 10.49
CA GLN A 157 13.77 -4.58 9.22
C GLN A 157 12.31 -4.17 9.47
N LYS A 158 11.64 -4.83 10.43
CA LYS A 158 10.29 -4.48 10.85
C LYS A 158 10.17 -3.06 11.41
N LYS A 159 11.14 -2.60 12.20
CA LYS A 159 11.13 -1.25 12.81
C LYS A 159 11.33 -0.15 11.77
N TYR A 160 12.23 -0.35 10.81
CA TYR A 160 12.57 0.66 9.80
C TYR A 160 11.80 0.51 8.48
N GLY A 161 10.89 -0.46 8.38
CA GLY A 161 10.06 -0.64 7.19
C GLY A 161 10.86 -1.15 5.99
N ILE A 162 11.61 -2.23 6.21
CA ILE A 162 12.28 -3.06 5.21
C ILE A 162 11.53 -4.41 5.16
N GLU A 163 11.60 -5.13 4.04
CA GLU A 163 11.02 -6.46 3.92
C GLU A 163 11.65 -7.43 4.95
N GLN A 164 10.83 -8.12 5.75
CA GLN A 164 11.28 -8.90 6.91
C GLN A 164 11.81 -10.28 6.48
N HIS A 165 12.98 -10.31 5.85
CA HIS A 165 13.62 -11.53 5.33
C HIS A 165 14.78 -12.07 6.16
N GLY A 166 15.25 -11.36 7.20
CA GLY A 166 16.28 -11.86 8.13
C GLY A 166 17.71 -11.94 7.54
N VAL A 167 17.87 -11.77 6.23
CA VAL A 167 19.14 -11.52 5.52
C VAL A 167 19.54 -10.05 5.68
N ALA A 168 20.80 -9.77 5.99
CA ALA A 168 21.38 -8.43 5.93
C ALA A 168 21.83 -8.14 4.48
N ASP A 169 20.88 -7.68 3.67
CA ASP A 169 21.08 -7.22 2.30
C ASP A 169 21.57 -5.76 2.27
N THR A 170 21.84 -5.22 1.08
CA THR A 170 22.30 -3.84 0.91
C THR A 170 21.36 -2.79 1.52
N VAL A 171 20.03 -2.97 1.43
CA VAL A 171 19.06 -2.02 2.03
C VAL A 171 19.12 -2.07 3.55
N THR A 172 19.24 -3.27 4.13
CA THR A 172 19.37 -3.45 5.57
C THR A 172 20.69 -2.91 6.10
N LEU A 173 21.81 -3.24 5.45
CA LEU A 173 23.15 -2.78 5.85
C LEU A 173 23.27 -1.25 5.75
N GLU A 174 22.72 -0.63 4.70
CA GLU A 174 22.79 0.83 4.55
C GLU A 174 21.92 1.56 5.59
N MET A 175 20.74 1.02 5.93
CA MET A 175 19.96 1.57 7.04
C MET A 175 20.68 1.41 8.38
N ILE A 176 21.36 0.28 8.63
CA ILE A 176 22.19 0.08 9.83
C ILE A 176 23.30 1.14 9.90
N ARG A 177 24.14 1.23 8.85
CA ARG A 177 25.24 2.19 8.74
C ARG A 177 24.79 3.61 9.05
N ARG A 178 23.74 4.06 8.37
CA ARG A 178 23.21 5.42 8.48
C ARG A 178 22.65 5.77 9.86
N LEU A 179 22.18 4.79 10.62
CA LEU A 179 21.72 5.00 12.01
C LEU A 179 22.89 5.12 12.98
N LEU A 180 23.99 4.38 12.75
CA LEU A 180 25.23 4.50 13.52
C LEU A 180 25.90 5.86 13.27
N GLU A 181 26.00 6.31 12.02
CA GLU A 181 26.55 7.63 11.65
C GLU A 181 25.83 8.79 12.38
N GLN A 182 24.53 8.68 12.62
CA GLN A 182 23.76 9.68 13.38
C GLN A 182 24.04 9.67 14.90
N ASP A 183 24.30 8.50 15.48
CA ASP A 183 24.63 8.39 16.91
C ASP A 183 26.07 8.88 17.19
N GLU A 184 27.02 8.63 16.28
CA GLU A 184 28.35 9.25 16.33
C GLU A 184 28.30 10.78 16.31
N VAL A 185 27.50 11.37 15.41
CA VAL A 185 27.33 12.83 15.33
C VAL A 185 26.66 13.37 16.61
N SER A 186 25.68 12.64 17.15
CA SER A 186 24.97 13.01 18.38
C SER A 186 25.85 12.94 19.62
N SER A 187 26.76 11.96 19.70
CA SER A 187 27.66 11.77 20.86
C SER A 187 28.84 12.74 20.88
N ARG A 188 29.34 13.20 19.73
CA ARG A 188 30.41 14.22 19.63
C ARG A 188 29.92 15.64 19.92
N GLY A 189 28.61 15.90 19.81
CA GLY A 189 27.98 17.21 20.04
C GLY A 189 27.66 17.51 21.51
N GLY A 190 28.68 17.85 22.31
CA GLY A 190 28.54 18.15 23.75
C GLY A 190 27.82 19.46 24.09
N GLY A 191 26.52 19.59 23.80
CA GLY A 191 25.71 20.76 24.18
C GLY A 191 24.24 20.70 23.75
N GLU A 192 23.35 20.52 24.74
CA GLU A 192 21.88 20.46 24.64
C GLU A 192 21.26 19.37 23.73
N ARG A 193 20.15 18.77 24.19
CA ARG A 193 19.40 17.79 23.38
C ARG A 193 18.61 18.50 22.27
N LYS A 194 19.24 18.76 21.13
CA LYS A 194 18.49 19.10 19.91
C LYS A 194 17.58 17.93 19.53
N SER A 195 16.30 18.25 19.29
CA SER A 195 15.29 17.29 18.83
C SER A 195 15.75 16.60 17.54
N SER A 196 15.43 15.31 17.40
CA SER A 196 15.84 14.38 16.35
C SER A 196 16.37 15.06 15.08
N VAL A 197 17.70 15.04 14.88
CA VAL A 197 18.35 15.64 13.71
C VAL A 197 17.77 14.98 12.45
N GLN A 198 17.12 15.79 11.63
CA GLN A 198 16.54 15.34 10.37
C GLN A 198 17.66 15.21 9.34
N VAL A 199 17.58 14.21 8.47
CA VAL A 199 18.51 14.09 7.35
C VAL A 199 17.96 14.91 6.19
N GLU A 200 18.45 16.14 6.08
CA GLU A 200 18.19 16.98 4.91
C GLU A 200 19.05 16.52 3.73
N ILE A 201 18.44 16.43 2.56
CA ILE A 201 19.11 16.16 1.28
C ILE A 201 18.61 17.16 0.25
N SER A 202 19.50 17.61 -0.63
CA SER A 202 19.10 18.35 -1.82
C SER A 202 18.38 17.39 -2.80
N PRO A 203 17.15 17.69 -3.24
CA PRO A 203 16.50 16.90 -4.29
C PRO A 203 17.35 16.89 -5.57
N MET A 204 17.44 15.74 -6.23
CA MET A 204 18.18 15.58 -7.50
C MET A 204 17.54 16.37 -8.65
N TYR A 205 16.23 16.60 -8.59
CA TYR A 205 15.45 17.37 -9.56
C TYR A 205 14.86 18.61 -8.90
N GLU A 206 14.68 19.70 -9.67
CA GLU A 206 14.01 20.91 -9.18
C GLU A 206 12.56 20.59 -8.73
N VAL A 207 12.24 20.91 -7.47
CA VAL A 207 10.89 20.78 -6.90
C VAL A 207 10.32 22.18 -6.68
N LYS A 208 9.33 22.56 -7.47
CA LYS A 208 8.66 23.86 -7.37
C LYS A 208 7.65 23.84 -6.24
N LYS A 209 7.96 24.56 -5.15
CA LYS A 209 7.08 24.69 -3.99
C LYS A 209 6.03 25.76 -4.25
N GLU A 210 4.89 25.33 -4.79
CA GLU A 210 3.72 26.18 -5.09
C GLU A 210 2.56 25.79 -4.17
N TRP A 211 2.81 25.86 -2.86
CA TRP A 211 1.86 25.43 -1.84
C TRP A 211 0.54 26.20 -1.93
N VAL A 212 -0.57 25.46 -1.94
CA VAL A 212 -1.92 26.02 -1.99
C VAL A 212 -2.32 26.41 -0.57
N ASN A 213 -2.16 27.68 -0.20
CA ASN A 213 -2.38 28.23 1.16
C ASN A 213 -3.73 27.88 1.84
N ALA A 214 -4.71 27.36 1.10
CA ALA A 214 -5.99 26.92 1.63
C ALA A 214 -6.02 25.45 2.12
N VAL A 215 -5.01 24.63 1.77
CA VAL A 215 -4.98 23.22 2.19
C VAL A 215 -4.66 23.10 3.70
N PRO A 216 -5.28 22.16 4.43
CA PRO A 216 -5.17 22.12 5.87
C PRO A 216 -3.90 21.39 6.33
N GLN A 217 -3.01 22.10 7.02
CA GLN A 217 -1.83 21.55 7.70
C GLN A 217 -2.23 20.70 8.92
N ILE A 218 -2.67 19.46 8.68
CA ILE A 218 -3.03 18.48 9.72
C ILE A 218 -1.90 17.46 9.86
N PRO A 219 -1.39 17.17 11.07
CA PRO A 219 -0.35 16.16 11.27
C PRO A 219 -0.75 14.74 10.80
N TYR A 220 0.27 13.93 10.50
CA TYR A 220 0.15 12.47 10.42
C TYR A 220 -0.17 11.88 11.80
N ILE A 221 -0.55 10.59 11.84
CA ILE A 221 -0.93 9.88 13.06
C ILE A 221 0.18 9.88 14.14
N ASP A 222 1.45 9.86 13.72
CA ASP A 222 2.62 9.88 14.61
C ASP A 222 3.17 11.32 14.83
N GLY A 223 2.51 12.35 14.27
CA GLY A 223 2.87 13.77 14.41
C GLY A 223 3.34 14.46 13.13
N VAL A 224 3.79 15.71 13.26
CA VAL A 224 4.31 16.54 12.15
C VAL A 224 5.56 15.87 11.56
N ARG A 225 5.63 15.77 10.23
CA ARG A 225 6.69 15.11 9.44
C ARG A 225 6.86 13.60 9.70
N LYS A 226 6.01 12.98 10.53
CA LYS A 226 6.08 11.54 10.85
C LYS A 226 5.18 10.70 9.93
N TYR A 227 5.46 10.77 8.63
CA TYR A 227 4.88 9.82 7.67
C TYR A 227 5.54 8.44 7.79
N GLN A 228 4.76 7.39 7.57
CA GLN A 228 5.14 5.97 7.64
C GLN A 228 5.54 5.40 6.26
N GLY A 229 5.54 6.22 5.19
CA GLY A 229 5.77 5.76 3.82
C GLY A 229 5.27 6.72 2.74
N VAL A 230 5.25 6.24 1.50
CA VAL A 230 4.82 6.93 0.29
C VAL A 230 3.80 6.08 -0.46
N VAL A 231 2.69 6.70 -0.91
CA VAL A 231 1.79 6.15 -1.93
C VAL A 231 2.14 6.76 -3.29
N PHE A 232 2.46 5.88 -4.23
CA PHE A 232 2.65 6.20 -5.65
C PHE A 232 1.29 6.11 -6.35
N HIS A 233 0.92 7.17 -7.06
CA HIS A 233 -0.32 7.31 -7.79
C HIS A 233 -0.12 7.53 -9.30
N TYR A 234 -1.21 7.44 -10.06
CA TYR A 234 -1.33 7.99 -11.40
C TYR A 234 -2.69 8.68 -11.53
N THR A 235 -2.71 9.87 -12.15
CA THR A 235 -3.82 10.84 -12.08
C THR A 235 -5.13 10.37 -12.72
N ASP A 236 -5.09 9.31 -13.54
CA ASP A 236 -6.21 8.79 -14.34
C ASP A 236 -6.88 9.84 -15.26
N ASN A 237 -6.12 10.88 -15.64
CA ASN A 237 -6.57 12.00 -16.45
C ASN A 237 -5.78 12.11 -17.78
N PRO A 238 -6.14 11.37 -18.85
CA PRO A 238 -5.34 11.32 -20.08
C PRO A 238 -5.12 12.68 -20.74
N GLY A 239 -3.85 12.99 -21.04
CA GLY A 239 -3.42 14.25 -21.65
C GLY A 239 -3.19 15.43 -20.69
N ASP A 240 -3.26 15.21 -19.36
CA ASP A 240 -2.95 16.18 -18.31
C ASP A 240 -1.46 16.61 -18.29
N ASN A 241 -1.03 17.15 -17.15
CA ASN A 241 0.37 17.43 -16.74
C ASN A 241 0.36 18.02 -15.33
N ALA A 242 1.53 18.08 -14.67
CA ALA A 242 1.64 18.55 -13.30
C ALA A 242 1.09 19.98 -13.13
N ARG A 243 1.25 20.84 -14.15
CA ARG A 243 0.75 22.22 -14.16
C ARG A 243 -0.77 22.32 -14.20
N ILE A 244 -1.46 21.40 -14.87
CA ILE A 244 -2.93 21.34 -14.89
C ILE A 244 -3.44 20.92 -13.52
N GLU A 245 -2.93 19.81 -12.99
CA GLU A 245 -3.41 19.25 -11.71
C GLU A 245 -3.07 20.14 -10.51
N ALA A 246 -1.87 20.73 -10.48
CA ALA A 246 -1.49 21.71 -9.46
C ALA A 246 -2.33 23.00 -9.50
N ASN A 247 -2.91 23.35 -10.65
CA ASN A 247 -3.90 24.42 -10.73
C ASN A 247 -5.28 23.95 -10.29
N TYR A 248 -5.70 22.73 -10.63
CA TYR A 248 -6.99 22.16 -10.22
C TYR A 248 -7.16 22.12 -8.70
N VAL A 249 -6.11 21.75 -7.96
CA VAL A 249 -6.12 21.72 -6.47
C VAL A 249 -6.48 23.07 -5.84
N LYS A 250 -6.14 24.21 -6.47
CA LYS A 250 -6.37 25.56 -5.91
C LYS A 250 -7.85 25.82 -5.59
N ASP A 251 -8.74 25.34 -6.47
CA ASP A 251 -10.19 25.52 -6.34
C ASP A 251 -10.93 24.25 -5.85
N ASN A 252 -10.27 23.09 -5.80
CA ASN A 252 -10.92 21.78 -5.59
C ASN A 252 -10.34 20.92 -4.46
N TRP A 253 -9.35 21.40 -3.69
CA TRP A 253 -8.67 20.63 -2.63
C TRP A 253 -9.60 20.00 -1.58
N GLN A 254 -10.80 20.56 -1.38
CA GLN A 254 -11.79 20.04 -0.45
C GLN A 254 -12.29 18.62 -0.83
N ASN A 255 -12.14 18.24 -2.10
CA ASN A 255 -12.47 16.90 -2.60
C ASN A 255 -11.29 15.94 -2.39
N ALA A 256 -10.11 16.31 -2.90
CA ALA A 256 -8.85 15.59 -2.76
C ALA A 256 -7.67 16.53 -3.09
N PHE A 257 -6.50 16.24 -2.53
CA PHE A 257 -5.22 16.82 -2.95
C PHE A 257 -4.07 15.87 -2.56
N VAL A 258 -2.93 15.98 -3.22
CA VAL A 258 -1.70 15.21 -2.95
C VAL A 258 -0.56 16.14 -2.52
N HIS A 259 0.65 15.60 -2.31
CA HIS A 259 1.81 16.44 -1.99
C HIS A 259 2.48 16.99 -3.24
N GLU A 260 2.72 16.13 -4.24
CA GLU A 260 3.44 16.50 -5.47
C GLU A 260 2.78 15.90 -6.73
N PHE A 261 2.76 16.68 -7.81
CA PHE A 261 2.49 16.22 -9.17
C PHE A 261 3.78 16.23 -10.00
N ILE A 262 3.99 15.19 -10.81
CA ILE A 262 5.26 14.89 -11.46
C ILE A 262 5.05 14.57 -12.95
N ASP A 263 5.69 15.34 -13.83
CA ASP A 263 5.72 15.09 -15.27
C ASP A 263 7.13 15.23 -15.89
N ALA A 264 7.22 15.07 -17.21
CA ALA A 264 8.49 15.11 -17.93
C ALA A 264 9.22 16.46 -17.82
N ASN A 265 8.48 17.56 -17.69
CA ASN A 265 8.97 18.93 -17.57
C ASN A 265 9.28 19.29 -16.12
N GLU A 266 8.31 19.19 -15.20
CA GLU A 266 8.43 19.73 -13.84
C GLU A 266 7.95 18.78 -12.72
N ILE A 267 8.31 19.13 -11.49
CA ILE A 267 7.75 18.59 -10.24
C ILE A 267 7.16 19.78 -9.50
N ILE A 268 5.87 19.71 -9.16
CA ILE A 268 5.19 20.78 -8.41
C ILE A 268 4.71 20.20 -7.09
N GLN A 269 5.25 20.73 -6.00
CA GLN A 269 4.80 20.44 -4.64
C GLN A 269 3.71 21.44 -4.26
N VAL A 270 2.48 20.94 -4.09
CA VAL A 270 1.26 21.75 -3.84
C VAL A 270 0.80 21.75 -2.39
N ALA A 271 1.34 20.84 -1.58
CA ALA A 271 1.12 20.78 -0.14
C ALA A 271 2.43 20.51 0.61
N ASP A 272 2.48 20.97 1.85
CA ASP A 272 3.63 20.84 2.75
C ASP A 272 3.78 19.39 3.26
N PRO A 273 4.86 18.66 2.93
CA PRO A 273 5.04 17.27 3.31
C PRO A 273 5.25 17.02 4.81
N ASP A 274 5.43 18.07 5.62
CA ASP A 274 5.41 17.95 7.09
C ASP A 274 3.97 17.68 7.62
N TYR A 275 2.94 17.79 6.78
CA TYR A 275 1.53 17.54 7.09
C TYR A 275 0.90 16.61 6.04
N LYS A 276 -0.27 16.04 6.33
CA LYS A 276 -0.89 15.06 5.42
C LYS A 276 -1.73 15.69 4.30
N ALA A 277 -1.62 15.10 3.12
CA ALA A 277 -2.53 15.32 2.01
C ALA A 277 -3.75 14.36 2.03
N TRP A 278 -4.69 14.56 1.11
CA TRP A 278 -5.96 13.82 1.01
C TRP A 278 -6.02 12.89 -0.22
N GLY A 279 -4.97 12.12 -0.48
CA GLY A 279 -4.77 11.41 -1.75
C GLY A 279 -5.28 9.96 -1.86
N ALA A 280 -5.45 9.22 -0.76
CA ALA A 280 -5.85 7.79 -0.83
C ALA A 280 -6.87 7.35 0.23
N GLY A 281 -7.71 8.28 0.68
CA GLY A 281 -8.68 8.04 1.74
C GLY A 281 -8.05 7.95 3.14
N LYS A 282 -8.88 8.18 4.17
CA LYS A 282 -8.41 8.58 5.52
C LYS A 282 -7.28 7.72 6.12
N TYR A 283 -7.28 6.40 5.95
CA TYR A 283 -6.32 5.50 6.60
C TYR A 283 -4.91 5.57 6.01
N ALA A 284 -4.77 6.00 4.75
CA ALA A 284 -3.50 6.27 4.10
C ALA A 284 -3.11 7.75 4.23
N ASN A 285 -4.08 8.66 4.10
CA ASN A 285 -3.88 10.08 4.39
C ASN A 285 -3.25 10.29 5.78
N ASP A 286 -3.75 9.60 6.81
CA ASP A 286 -3.20 9.68 8.18
C ASP A 286 -1.72 9.22 8.31
N LYS A 287 -1.11 8.68 7.25
CA LYS A 287 0.18 7.99 7.30
C LYS A 287 1.20 8.38 6.25
N PHE A 288 0.81 8.77 5.04
CA PHE A 288 1.72 8.68 3.88
C PHE A 288 1.88 9.99 3.11
N ILE A 289 3.05 10.14 2.50
CA ILE A 289 3.26 11.04 1.36
C ILE A 289 2.45 10.50 0.17
N HIS A 290 2.01 11.38 -0.72
CA HIS A 290 1.20 11.07 -1.91
C HIS A 290 1.86 11.76 -3.11
N LEU A 291 2.34 10.98 -4.07
CA LEU A 291 3.01 11.47 -5.28
C LEU A 291 2.22 11.01 -6.51
N GLU A 292 1.83 11.96 -7.36
CA GLU A 292 1.07 11.72 -8.59
C GLU A 292 1.98 11.77 -9.82
N LEU A 293 1.95 10.71 -10.62
CA LEU A 293 2.55 10.67 -11.95
C LEU A 293 1.49 11.06 -12.99
N CYS A 294 1.76 12.06 -13.81
CA CYS A 294 0.83 12.51 -14.86
C CYS A 294 0.95 11.67 -16.16
N ASP A 295 0.01 11.84 -17.10
CA ASP A 295 -0.03 11.14 -18.38
C ASP A 295 1.06 11.65 -19.35
N ALA A 296 1.93 10.73 -19.77
CA ALA A 296 2.93 10.96 -20.79
C ALA A 296 2.35 10.79 -22.19
N ARG A 297 2.88 11.53 -23.17
CA ARG A 297 2.46 11.45 -24.58
C ARG A 297 3.43 10.65 -25.43
N THR A 298 4.65 10.45 -24.93
CA THR A 298 5.72 9.66 -25.57
C THR A 298 6.45 8.81 -24.54
N GLN A 299 7.11 7.73 -24.99
CA GLN A 299 7.95 6.90 -24.12
C GLN A 299 9.02 7.74 -23.41
N ARG A 300 9.65 8.69 -24.12
CA ARG A 300 10.65 9.59 -23.55
C ARG A 300 10.09 10.49 -22.43
N GLU A 301 8.86 10.97 -22.56
CA GLU A 301 8.20 11.72 -21.48
C GLU A 301 7.94 10.81 -20.27
N PHE A 302 7.49 9.57 -20.51
CA PHE A 302 7.30 8.58 -19.45
C PHE A 302 8.63 8.26 -18.75
N ASP A 303 9.69 7.95 -19.49
CA ASP A 303 10.98 7.56 -18.90
C ASP A 303 11.54 8.68 -17.98
N ILE A 304 11.35 9.95 -18.36
CA ILE A 304 11.77 11.12 -17.57
C ILE A 304 10.87 11.32 -16.34
N SER A 305 9.54 11.28 -16.51
CA SER A 305 8.60 11.48 -15.39
C SER A 305 8.64 10.32 -14.39
N TYR A 306 8.79 9.09 -14.88
CA TYR A 306 9.06 7.89 -14.10
C TYR A 306 10.34 8.04 -13.28
N SER A 307 11.47 8.40 -13.91
CA SER A 307 12.74 8.62 -13.20
C SER A 307 12.62 9.65 -12.07
N LYS A 308 11.86 10.73 -12.29
CA LYS A 308 11.54 11.73 -11.27
C LYS A 308 10.75 11.15 -10.09
N ILE A 309 9.62 10.46 -10.31
CA ILE A 309 8.80 9.95 -9.20
C ILE A 309 9.47 8.80 -8.44
N ILE A 310 10.25 7.94 -9.12
CA ILE A 310 11.11 6.94 -8.48
C ILE A 310 12.11 7.64 -7.54
N ARG A 311 12.80 8.66 -8.04
CA ARG A 311 13.77 9.44 -7.25
C ARG A 311 13.11 10.16 -6.08
N ARG A 312 11.98 10.85 -6.27
CA ARG A 312 11.24 11.52 -5.19
C ARG A 312 10.76 10.53 -4.13
N THR A 313 10.30 9.35 -4.54
CA THR A 313 9.91 8.27 -3.62
C THR A 313 11.09 7.83 -2.75
N ALA A 314 12.25 7.55 -3.36
CA ALA A 314 13.47 7.20 -2.63
C ALA A 314 13.94 8.32 -1.70
N GLU A 315 13.87 9.59 -2.14
CA GLU A 315 14.22 10.76 -1.34
C GLU A 315 13.32 10.93 -0.11
N TYR A 316 12.00 10.72 -0.24
CA TYR A 316 11.08 10.76 0.91
C TYR A 316 11.32 9.61 1.89
N LEU A 317 11.49 8.38 1.40
CA LEU A 317 11.81 7.23 2.25
C LEU A 317 13.14 7.48 2.99
N TYR A 318 14.15 7.96 2.29
CA TYR A 318 15.43 8.33 2.89
C TYR A 318 15.27 9.41 3.96
N MET A 319 14.70 10.59 3.65
CA MET A 319 14.64 11.72 4.59
C MET A 319 14.04 11.37 5.97
N ASN A 320 13.00 10.53 6.04
CA ASN A 320 12.39 10.11 7.32
C ASN A 320 12.82 8.71 7.83
N GLN A 321 13.96 8.20 7.35
CA GLN A 321 14.61 6.98 7.84
C GLN A 321 13.73 5.71 7.68
N LEU A 322 13.05 5.64 6.54
CA LEU A 322 12.24 4.51 6.12
C LEU A 322 12.98 3.72 5.05
N GLY A 323 13.01 2.39 5.18
CA GLY A 323 13.50 1.50 4.14
C GLY A 323 12.52 1.39 2.96
N VAL A 324 12.89 0.61 1.96
CA VAL A 324 12.02 0.28 0.83
C VAL A 324 11.34 -1.06 1.09
N SER A 325 10.09 -1.06 1.59
CA SER A 325 9.29 -2.26 1.84
C SER A 325 7.95 -2.20 1.11
N PRO A 326 7.68 -3.10 0.15
CA PRO A 326 6.50 -3.04 -0.69
C PRO A 326 5.25 -3.67 -0.08
N ALA A 327 4.20 -2.87 0.13
CA ALA A 327 2.95 -3.33 0.76
C ALA A 327 2.14 -4.35 -0.05
N ARG A 328 2.53 -4.62 -1.30
CA ARG A 328 1.85 -5.51 -2.26
C ARG A 328 1.65 -6.95 -1.77
N ALA A 329 2.48 -7.40 -0.81
CA ALA A 329 2.44 -8.74 -0.25
C ALA A 329 1.36 -8.89 0.85
N ASP A 330 1.45 -8.11 1.92
CA ASP A 330 0.70 -8.31 3.17
C ASP A 330 -0.02 -7.07 3.72
N GLY A 331 0.16 -5.89 3.12
CA GLY A 331 -0.38 -4.63 3.63
C GLY A 331 0.47 -3.95 4.71
N THR A 332 1.77 -4.24 4.77
CA THR A 332 2.73 -3.59 5.67
C THR A 332 3.90 -2.96 4.90
N GLY A 333 4.72 -2.13 5.57
CA GLY A 333 5.83 -1.44 4.93
C GLY A 333 5.50 -0.02 4.43
N THR A 334 6.37 0.48 3.57
CA THR A 334 6.62 1.91 3.35
C THR A 334 6.37 2.37 1.91
N LEU A 335 6.41 1.46 0.93
CA LEU A 335 6.16 1.73 -0.48
C LEU A 335 4.83 1.12 -0.90
N TRP A 336 3.87 1.97 -1.26
CA TRP A 336 2.49 1.62 -1.55
C TRP A 336 2.09 2.04 -2.97
N ALA A 337 1.37 1.17 -3.66
CA ALA A 337 0.50 1.58 -4.76
C ALA A 337 -0.90 1.90 -4.20
N HIS A 338 -1.66 2.80 -4.84
CA HIS A 338 -3.02 3.12 -4.41
C HIS A 338 -3.93 1.87 -4.39
N ILE A 339 -3.76 0.95 -5.33
CA ILE A 339 -4.43 -0.37 -5.32
C ILE A 339 -4.16 -1.21 -4.06
N ASP A 340 -3.03 -1.04 -3.38
CA ASP A 340 -2.72 -1.75 -2.14
C ASP A 340 -3.34 -1.05 -0.93
N VAL A 341 -3.45 0.29 -0.95
CA VAL A 341 -4.29 1.01 0.01
C VAL A 341 -5.74 0.53 -0.10
N SER A 342 -6.31 0.51 -1.31
CA SER A 342 -7.66 -0.03 -1.58
C SER A 342 -7.85 -1.47 -1.10
N ARG A 343 -6.80 -2.30 -1.14
CA ARG A 343 -6.86 -3.72 -0.74
C ARG A 343 -6.75 -3.93 0.77
N TYR A 344 -5.79 -3.29 1.43
CA TYR A 344 -5.38 -3.62 2.80
C TYR A 344 -5.88 -2.62 3.84
N LEU A 345 -6.04 -1.34 3.48
CA LEU A 345 -6.50 -0.27 4.38
C LEU A 345 -7.96 0.12 4.10
N GLY A 346 -8.35 0.16 2.82
CA GLY A 346 -9.65 0.64 2.37
C GLY A 346 -9.81 2.16 2.56
N GLY A 347 -11.05 2.65 2.48
CA GLY A 347 -11.34 4.09 2.46
C GLY A 347 -11.16 4.75 1.08
N THR A 348 -10.65 3.98 0.11
CA THR A 348 -10.57 4.24 -1.33
C THR A 348 -10.88 2.91 -2.06
N ASN A 349 -11.14 2.98 -3.36
CA ASN A 349 -11.42 1.85 -4.24
C ASN A 349 -10.61 1.88 -5.56
N HIS A 350 -9.66 2.79 -5.69
CA HIS A 350 -8.85 3.01 -6.89
C HIS A 350 -7.84 1.86 -7.15
N SER A 351 -7.31 1.80 -8.38
CA SER A 351 -6.44 0.71 -8.88
C SER A 351 -5.11 1.15 -9.49
N ASP A 352 -4.80 2.46 -9.46
CA ASP A 352 -3.53 3.03 -9.91
C ASP A 352 -2.33 2.58 -9.06
N PRO A 353 -1.09 2.69 -9.58
CA PRO A 353 -0.70 3.11 -10.93
C PRO A 353 -0.54 1.93 -11.92
N ILE A 354 -1.03 0.73 -11.55
CA ILE A 354 -0.62 -0.56 -12.14
C ILE A 354 -0.81 -0.62 -13.66
N ASP A 355 -2.01 -0.31 -14.15
CA ASP A 355 -2.33 -0.45 -15.57
C ASP A 355 -1.68 0.65 -16.43
N TYR A 356 -1.40 1.82 -15.82
CA TYR A 356 -0.65 2.90 -16.46
C TYR A 356 0.85 2.59 -16.59
N LEU A 357 1.47 2.00 -15.57
CA LEU A 357 2.84 1.49 -15.69
C LEU A 357 2.93 0.41 -16.78
N ALA A 358 1.93 -0.47 -16.87
CA ALA A 358 1.86 -1.52 -17.88
C ALA A 358 1.70 -0.98 -19.32
N LYS A 359 0.98 0.14 -19.53
CA LYS A 359 0.92 0.89 -20.82
C LYS A 359 2.32 1.23 -21.34
N TRP A 360 3.28 1.46 -20.45
CA TRP A 360 4.67 1.85 -20.74
C TRP A 360 5.71 0.73 -20.48
N GLY A 361 5.25 -0.52 -20.34
CA GLY A 361 6.12 -1.69 -20.16
C GLY A 361 6.74 -1.88 -18.77
N LYS A 362 6.48 -0.98 -17.81
CA LYS A 362 6.92 -1.11 -16.42
C LYS A 362 5.94 -1.95 -15.60
N LYS A 363 6.47 -2.69 -14.63
CA LYS A 363 5.74 -3.50 -13.65
C LYS A 363 5.93 -2.89 -12.26
N TRP A 364 5.06 -3.20 -11.32
CA TRP A 364 5.25 -2.77 -9.92
C TRP A 364 6.49 -3.38 -9.24
N SER A 365 7.02 -4.51 -9.74
CA SER A 365 8.35 -4.99 -9.33
C SER A 365 9.42 -3.96 -9.65
N ASP A 366 9.38 -3.42 -10.86
CA ASP A 366 10.41 -2.53 -11.39
C ASP A 366 10.40 -1.22 -10.61
N VAL A 367 9.23 -0.73 -10.18
CA VAL A 367 9.14 0.42 -9.25
C VAL A 367 9.84 0.15 -7.93
N ILE A 368 9.73 -1.08 -7.38
CA ILE A 368 10.38 -1.44 -6.12
C ILE A 368 11.90 -1.53 -6.32
N ASP A 369 12.33 -2.17 -7.41
CA ASP A 369 13.74 -2.36 -7.74
C ASP A 369 14.43 -1.01 -8.05
N ASP A 370 13.81 -0.17 -8.89
CA ASP A 370 14.34 1.17 -9.26
C ASP A 370 14.33 2.16 -8.06
N VAL A 371 13.32 2.10 -7.17
CA VAL A 371 13.32 2.90 -5.91
C VAL A 371 14.40 2.40 -4.96
N THR A 372 14.67 1.10 -4.93
CA THR A 372 15.73 0.51 -4.11
C THR A 372 17.12 0.96 -4.59
N GLU A 373 17.36 0.93 -5.90
CA GLU A 373 18.60 1.48 -6.50
C GLU A 373 18.77 2.97 -6.14
N GLN A 374 17.72 3.79 -6.29
CA GLN A 374 17.79 5.21 -5.93
C GLN A 374 17.97 5.46 -4.44
N TYR A 375 17.40 4.62 -3.55
CA TYR A 375 17.63 4.71 -2.11
C TYR A 375 19.10 4.49 -1.75
N ILE A 376 19.71 3.44 -2.32
CA ILE A 376 21.13 3.13 -2.14
C ILE A 376 22.00 4.26 -2.72
N ALA A 377 21.66 4.76 -3.92
CA ALA A 377 22.39 5.86 -4.55
C ALA A 377 22.35 7.17 -3.75
N ILE A 378 21.27 7.47 -3.00
CA ILE A 378 21.23 8.62 -2.07
C ILE A 378 22.26 8.44 -0.96
N ALA A 379 22.33 7.25 -0.36
CA ALA A 379 23.27 6.98 0.73
C ALA A 379 24.73 7.07 0.26
N SER A 380 25.06 6.39 -0.85
CA SER A 380 26.42 6.40 -1.42
C SER A 380 26.90 7.79 -1.87
N THR A 381 25.98 8.72 -2.18
CA THR A 381 26.34 10.11 -2.55
C THR A 381 26.26 11.10 -1.40
N GLY A 382 25.62 10.73 -0.28
CA GLY A 382 25.51 11.56 0.93
C GLY A 382 26.64 11.36 1.93
N SER A 383 27.45 10.31 1.81
CA SER A 383 28.48 9.94 2.80
C SER A 383 29.89 10.43 2.39
N PRO A 384 30.48 11.42 3.09
CA PRO A 384 31.89 11.77 2.90
C PRO A 384 32.78 10.69 3.53
N GLU A 385 33.61 10.05 2.70
CA GLU A 385 34.67 9.10 3.10
C GLU A 385 34.22 7.82 3.86
N LYS A 386 33.66 6.83 3.14
CA LYS A 386 34.33 5.51 3.03
C LYS A 386 33.71 4.54 2.03
N ILE A 387 34.61 3.96 1.23
CA ILE A 387 34.43 2.82 0.32
C ILE A 387 33.73 1.66 1.05
N ILE A 388 32.68 1.11 0.44
CA ILE A 388 32.21 -0.25 0.72
C ILE A 388 33.09 -1.20 -0.11
N PRO A 389 33.77 -2.21 0.47
CA PRO A 389 34.59 -3.13 -0.30
C PRO A 389 33.80 -3.89 -1.37
N GLU A 390 34.38 -4.04 -2.57
CA GLU A 390 33.72 -4.67 -3.73
C GLU A 390 33.54 -6.20 -3.58
N GLU A 391 34.09 -6.81 -2.52
CA GLU A 391 34.24 -8.27 -2.36
C GLU A 391 32.94 -9.04 -2.05
N ILE A 392 31.83 -8.38 -1.70
CA ILE A 392 30.57 -9.07 -1.29
C ILE A 392 29.69 -9.48 -2.51
N MET A 393 30.06 -9.08 -3.73
CA MET A 393 29.27 -9.33 -4.95
C MET A 393 29.92 -10.27 -5.98
N ALA A 394 31.09 -10.85 -5.69
CA ALA A 394 31.85 -11.68 -6.64
C ALA A 394 31.86 -13.18 -6.27
N GLU A 395 31.27 -13.99 -7.16
CA GLU A 395 31.49 -15.42 -7.40
C GLU A 395 31.57 -16.39 -6.20
N GLY A 396 30.50 -17.17 -6.02
CA GLY A 396 30.57 -18.46 -5.33
C GLY A 396 30.47 -19.64 -6.31
N ILE A 397 31.53 -20.43 -6.46
CA ILE A 397 31.51 -21.85 -6.90
C ILE A 397 32.78 -22.55 -6.37
N ILE A 398 32.58 -23.76 -5.82
CA ILE A 398 33.58 -24.72 -5.30
C ILE A 398 34.16 -25.52 -6.49
N PRO A 399 35.47 -25.88 -6.53
CA PRO A 399 36.23 -26.46 -5.40
C PRO A 399 37.61 -25.88 -5.08
#